data_AF-A0A6J1N1S3-F1
#
_entry.id   AF-A0A6J1N1S3-F1
#
_cell.length_a   1.000
_cell.length_b   1.000
_cell.length_c   1.000
_cell.angle_alpha   90.00
_cell.angle_beta   90.00
_cell.angle_gamma   90.00
#
_symmetry.space_group_name_H-M   'P 1'
#
loop_
_entity.id
_entity.type
_entity.pdbx_description
1 polymer ?
#
loop_
_entity_poly.entity_id
_entity_poly.type
_entity_poly.pdbx_seq_one_letter_code
_entity_poly.pdbx_strand_id
1 'polypeptide(L)'
;MSAIRTSLILLGLVVIALTSSVSNYENAKAQLEEYIRNKKGEINPRYRPLYHVAPPVGWMNDPNGFSYHKGEFHLFYQFYPYESAWGPMHWGHVSSSDLVNWKQLPTALLPEKEQCFSGSAVTQGDQMTLMYTGHAGIDVEPYYNESQYLAFSDDGINFYKYEGNPVLPRSPNGSPDFRDPKVWKRGDDYYVIIGSKTLDNRGRVLLYKSRDMKNWEFLSVIGESNGELGYMWECPDFFELDGKFVLLMSPQGIQEQGDRYKNTNQNGYIIGSFNYDTNQFVQEVGFQEIDFGHDFYAATTTEAYGKRYLSAWFAMWGVPHPEDVDGWAGMLTIPRELRIVNNRVTMNPVEEIVSIRDGVAVDGDVWSNQVLEFNKAVELVVEGDLNQKIDILLEGREGGGRAWLRWDPWVRKVVVDRGSGDVRQV
;
A
#
# COMPACT_ATOMS: atom_id res chain seq x y z
N MET A 1 22.32 10.06 -52.06
CA MET A 1 21.81 11.29 -51.42
C MET A 1 20.34 11.22 -50.97
N SER A 2 19.55 10.16 -51.27
CA SER A 2 18.14 10.09 -50.84
C SER A 2 17.90 9.41 -49.48
N ALA A 3 18.81 8.59 -48.96
CA ALA A 3 18.61 7.90 -47.67
C ALA A 3 18.76 8.83 -46.44
N ILE A 4 19.55 9.90 -46.54
CA ILE A 4 19.83 10.80 -45.39
C ILE A 4 18.68 11.80 -45.14
N ARG A 5 17.91 12.17 -46.18
CA ARG A 5 16.77 13.10 -46.01
C ARG A 5 15.55 12.46 -45.37
N THR A 6 15.31 11.17 -45.61
CA THR A 6 14.15 10.45 -45.03
C THR A 6 14.35 10.19 -43.52
N SER A 7 15.58 9.92 -43.08
CA SER A 7 15.89 9.73 -41.65
C SER A 7 15.81 11.03 -40.84
N LEU A 8 16.20 12.17 -41.40
CA LEU A 8 16.11 13.48 -40.71
C LEU A 8 14.67 13.96 -40.54
N ILE A 9 13.79 13.70 -41.51
CA ILE A 9 12.36 14.05 -41.41
C ILE A 9 11.64 13.15 -40.40
N LEU A 10 11.96 11.85 -40.38
CA LEU A 10 11.40 10.92 -39.40
C LEU A 10 11.86 11.26 -37.98
N LEU A 11 13.15 11.57 -37.80
CA LEU A 11 13.69 12.00 -36.50
C LEU A 11 13.06 13.33 -36.06
N GLY A 12 12.90 14.31 -36.97
CA GLY A 12 12.24 15.58 -36.66
C GLY A 12 10.77 15.43 -36.27
N LEU A 13 10.01 14.57 -36.94
CA LEU A 13 8.61 14.30 -36.61
C LEU A 13 8.46 13.55 -35.28
N VAL A 14 9.34 12.59 -35.00
CA VAL A 14 9.39 11.87 -33.72
C VAL A 14 9.74 12.82 -32.59
N VAL A 15 10.74 13.68 -32.76
CA VAL A 15 11.10 14.71 -31.76
C VAL A 15 9.94 15.67 -31.52
N ILE A 16 9.27 16.16 -32.57
CA ILE A 16 8.12 17.08 -32.42
C ILE A 16 6.95 16.39 -31.69
N ALA A 17 6.61 15.15 -32.03
CA ALA A 17 5.52 14.42 -31.37
C ALA A 17 5.84 14.05 -29.90
N LEU A 18 7.09 13.73 -29.59
CA LEU A 18 7.55 13.51 -28.22
C LEU A 18 7.51 14.81 -27.42
N THR A 19 7.98 15.92 -27.98
CA THR A 19 7.91 17.22 -27.28
C THR A 19 6.48 17.69 -27.05
N SER A 20 5.55 17.45 -27.98
CA SER A 20 4.14 17.83 -27.80
C SER A 20 3.42 16.96 -26.77
N SER A 21 3.65 15.65 -26.78
CA SER A 21 3.07 14.73 -25.78
C SER A 21 3.59 15.00 -24.37
N VAL A 22 4.91 15.18 -24.19
CA VAL A 22 5.50 15.58 -22.90
C VAL A 22 4.93 16.93 -22.45
N SER A 23 4.82 17.91 -23.35
CA SER A 23 4.25 19.22 -22.99
C SER A 23 2.78 19.13 -22.55
N ASN A 24 2.00 18.22 -23.12
CA ASN A 24 0.61 18.00 -22.73
C ASN A 24 0.49 17.33 -21.35
N TYR A 25 1.35 16.35 -21.06
CA TYR A 25 1.37 15.68 -19.76
C TYR A 25 1.76 16.63 -18.63
N GLU A 26 2.81 17.43 -18.82
CA GLU A 26 3.24 18.43 -17.82
C GLU A 26 2.16 19.51 -17.60
N ASN A 27 1.47 19.94 -18.66
CA ASN A 27 0.34 20.86 -18.53
C ASN A 27 -0.83 20.24 -17.75
N ALA A 28 -1.17 18.97 -18.02
CA ALA A 28 -2.21 18.25 -17.29
C ALA A 28 -1.85 18.09 -15.80
N LYS A 29 -0.59 17.74 -15.50
CA LYS A 29 -0.07 17.68 -14.13
C LYS A 29 -0.18 19.04 -13.44
N ALA A 30 0.24 20.13 -14.09
CA ALA A 30 0.14 21.48 -13.53
C ALA A 30 -1.31 21.88 -13.21
N GLN A 31 -2.26 21.56 -14.10
CA GLN A 31 -3.69 21.80 -13.90
C GLN A 31 -4.25 20.98 -12.73
N LEU A 32 -3.86 19.71 -12.61
CA LEU A 32 -4.24 18.87 -11.48
C LEU A 32 -3.73 19.44 -10.15
N GLU A 33 -2.46 19.84 -10.10
CA GLU A 33 -1.88 20.42 -8.88
C GLU A 33 -2.54 21.76 -8.52
N GLU A 34 -2.96 22.55 -9.50
CA GLU A 34 -3.77 23.75 -9.27
C GLU A 34 -5.16 23.41 -8.72
N TYR A 35 -5.84 22.44 -9.30
CA TYR A 35 -7.12 21.93 -8.80
C TYR A 35 -7.01 21.47 -7.34
N ILE A 36 -6.01 20.66 -7.00
CA ILE A 36 -5.80 20.16 -5.63
C ILE A 36 -5.58 21.33 -4.66
N ARG A 37 -4.75 22.32 -5.02
CA ARG A 37 -4.51 23.51 -4.17
C ARG A 37 -5.80 24.28 -3.89
N ASN A 38 -6.63 24.48 -4.91
CA ASN A 38 -7.89 25.22 -4.76
C ASN A 38 -8.91 24.42 -3.94
N LYS A 39 -9.03 23.11 -4.20
CA LYS A 39 -10.01 22.23 -3.55
C LYS A 39 -9.69 21.96 -2.08
N LYS A 40 -8.41 22.00 -1.68
CA LYS A 40 -7.96 21.74 -0.30
C LYS A 40 -8.64 22.64 0.75
N GLY A 41 -8.98 23.89 0.39
CA GLY A 41 -9.67 24.82 1.30
C GLY A 41 -11.13 24.45 1.60
N GLU A 42 -11.71 23.54 0.82
CA GLU A 42 -13.11 23.10 0.97
C GLU A 42 -13.24 21.85 1.85
N ILE A 43 -12.13 21.20 2.20
CA ILE A 43 -12.12 19.96 2.97
C ILE A 43 -12.45 20.24 4.44
N ASN A 44 -13.45 19.54 4.97
CA ASN A 44 -13.81 19.67 6.38
C ASN A 44 -12.75 19.00 7.28
N PRO A 45 -12.14 19.74 8.23
CA PRO A 45 -11.00 19.21 8.98
C PRO A 45 -11.39 18.25 10.12
N ARG A 46 -12.68 18.03 10.41
CA ARG A 46 -13.12 17.30 11.62
C ARG A 46 -12.45 15.94 11.79
N TYR A 47 -12.32 15.14 10.74
CA TYR A 47 -11.68 13.81 10.79
C TYR A 47 -10.28 13.75 10.19
N ARG A 48 -9.77 14.86 9.62
CA ARG A 48 -8.42 14.87 9.03
C ARG A 48 -7.36 14.44 10.06
N PRO A 49 -6.49 13.46 9.76
CA PRO A 49 -5.51 12.99 10.72
C PRO A 49 -4.43 14.06 10.96
N LEU A 50 -3.84 14.02 12.16
CA LEU A 50 -2.76 14.93 12.54
C LEU A 50 -1.36 14.37 12.26
N TYR A 51 -1.21 13.03 12.25
CA TYR A 51 0.09 12.36 12.12
C TYR A 51 0.05 11.08 11.25
N HIS A 52 -1.02 10.91 10.46
CA HIS A 52 -1.11 9.87 9.43
C HIS A 52 -1.09 10.54 8.04
N VAL A 53 -0.53 9.85 7.05
CA VAL A 53 -0.58 10.31 5.66
C VAL A 53 -2.00 10.16 5.14
N ALA A 54 -2.58 11.24 4.61
CA ALA A 54 -3.90 11.24 4.01
C ALA A 54 -3.88 12.11 2.75
N PRO A 55 -4.70 11.82 1.73
CA PRO A 55 -4.65 12.56 0.47
C PRO A 55 -5.00 14.03 0.73
N PRO A 56 -4.48 14.99 -0.05
CA PRO A 56 -4.78 16.41 0.17
C PRO A 56 -6.26 16.74 -0.05
N VAL A 57 -6.93 15.98 -0.92
CA VAL A 57 -8.35 16.03 -1.30
C VAL A 57 -8.76 14.63 -1.79
N GLY A 58 -10.05 14.31 -1.91
CA GLY A 58 -10.50 13.10 -2.61
C GLY A 58 -10.12 11.78 -1.93
N TRP A 59 -9.96 10.72 -2.71
CA TRP A 59 -9.86 9.33 -2.24
C TRP A 59 -8.42 8.78 -2.27
N MET A 60 -8.05 8.02 -1.24
CA MET A 60 -6.83 7.22 -1.16
C MET A 60 -7.14 5.76 -0.82
N ASN A 61 -6.44 4.83 -1.47
CA ASN A 61 -6.34 3.44 -1.01
C ASN A 61 -4.87 2.99 -0.87
N ASP A 62 -4.45 1.97 -1.60
CA ASP A 62 -3.25 1.20 -1.37
C ASP A 62 -1.99 2.09 -1.32
N PRO A 63 -1.11 1.93 -0.31
CA PRO A 63 0.25 2.47 -0.39
C PRO A 63 1.02 1.80 -1.52
N ASN A 64 1.79 2.58 -2.26
CA ASN A 64 2.57 2.14 -3.41
C ASN A 64 4.00 2.65 -3.33
N GLY A 65 4.90 2.02 -4.10
CA GLY A 65 6.25 2.56 -4.32
C GLY A 65 7.08 2.81 -3.07
N PHE A 66 6.78 2.17 -1.93
CA PHE A 66 7.45 2.44 -0.67
C PHE A 66 8.94 2.13 -0.78
N SER A 67 9.76 3.17 -0.76
CA SER A 67 11.18 3.09 -1.11
C SER A 67 12.01 4.07 -0.30
N TYR A 68 13.31 3.81 -0.24
CA TYR A 68 14.30 4.76 0.24
C TYR A 68 15.18 5.19 -0.94
N HIS A 69 15.29 6.51 -1.14
CA HIS A 69 15.97 7.10 -2.29
C HIS A 69 16.63 8.42 -1.90
N LYS A 70 17.92 8.57 -2.22
CA LYS A 70 18.69 9.82 -2.03
C LYS A 70 18.52 10.51 -0.67
N GLY A 71 18.43 9.74 0.41
CA GLY A 71 18.34 10.30 1.77
C GLY A 71 16.94 10.28 2.37
N GLU A 72 15.89 10.10 1.56
CA GLU A 72 14.49 10.17 2.00
C GLU A 72 13.74 8.86 1.74
N PHE A 73 12.75 8.59 2.58
CA PHE A 73 11.69 7.63 2.30
C PHE A 73 10.68 8.28 1.37
N HIS A 74 10.29 7.57 0.31
CA HIS A 74 9.22 7.94 -0.60
C HIS A 74 8.08 6.94 -0.42
N LEU A 75 6.87 7.44 -0.29
CA LEU A 75 5.66 6.64 -0.20
C LEU A 75 4.62 7.22 -1.15
N PHE A 76 4.21 6.40 -2.10
CA PHE A 76 3.16 6.71 -3.05
C PHE A 76 1.86 6.07 -2.57
N TYR A 77 0.75 6.41 -3.21
CA TYR A 77 -0.53 5.80 -2.91
C TYR A 77 -1.48 5.93 -4.09
N GLN A 78 -2.38 4.96 -4.23
CA GLN A 78 -3.52 5.03 -5.12
C GLN A 78 -4.37 6.25 -4.78
N PHE A 79 -4.65 7.07 -5.79
CA PHE A 79 -5.21 8.40 -5.59
C PHE A 79 -6.29 8.72 -6.62
N TYR A 80 -7.46 9.16 -6.17
CA TYR A 80 -8.45 9.81 -7.02
C TYR A 80 -8.76 11.22 -6.48
N PRO A 81 -8.27 12.28 -7.15
CA PRO A 81 -8.34 13.65 -6.63
C PRO A 81 -9.74 14.27 -6.68
N TYR A 82 -10.63 13.76 -7.53
CA TYR A 82 -11.85 14.48 -7.93
C TYR A 82 -13.08 14.15 -7.06
N GLU A 83 -13.04 13.06 -6.30
CA GLU A 83 -14.14 12.62 -5.42
C GLU A 83 -13.59 11.83 -4.23
N SER A 84 -14.33 11.79 -3.13
CA SER A 84 -14.07 10.97 -1.94
C SER A 84 -14.49 9.50 -2.12
N ALA A 85 -14.47 9.00 -3.36
CA ALA A 85 -14.80 7.63 -3.74
C ALA A 85 -13.77 7.09 -4.76
N TRP A 86 -13.74 5.78 -4.96
CA TRP A 86 -12.83 5.18 -5.95
C TRP A 86 -13.19 5.61 -7.39
N GLY A 87 -12.19 5.86 -8.23
CA GLY A 87 -12.34 6.30 -9.61
C GLY A 87 -11.06 6.10 -10.44
N PRO A 88 -10.90 6.80 -11.58
CA PRO A 88 -9.68 6.74 -12.39
C PRO A 88 -8.38 6.97 -11.60
N MET A 89 -7.60 5.90 -11.41
CA MET A 89 -6.45 5.90 -10.49
C MET A 89 -5.24 6.70 -10.98
N HIS A 90 -4.73 7.55 -10.09
CA HIS A 90 -3.46 8.28 -10.12
C HIS A 90 -2.55 7.74 -9.01
N TRP A 91 -1.28 8.13 -9.00
CA TRP A 91 -0.40 7.96 -7.84
C TRP A 91 -0.10 9.28 -7.16
N GLY A 92 -0.63 9.46 -5.94
CA GLY A 92 -0.18 10.53 -5.06
C GLY A 92 1.18 10.22 -4.45
N HIS A 93 1.84 11.22 -3.86
CA HIS A 93 3.23 11.08 -3.44
C HIS A 93 3.56 11.92 -2.20
N VAL A 94 4.21 11.30 -1.22
CA VAL A 94 4.83 11.96 -0.07
C VAL A 94 6.29 11.51 0.10
N SER A 95 7.12 12.35 0.71
CA SER A 95 8.45 11.96 1.20
C SER A 95 8.67 12.33 2.65
N SER A 96 9.59 11.63 3.32
CA SER A 96 9.96 11.87 4.72
C SER A 96 11.40 11.42 4.98
N SER A 97 12.14 12.16 5.79
CA SER A 97 13.47 11.72 6.25
C SER A 97 13.42 10.78 7.47
N ASP A 98 12.28 10.69 8.16
CA ASP A 98 12.15 10.06 9.47
C ASP A 98 10.91 9.15 9.62
N LEU A 99 10.18 8.89 8.52
CA LEU A 99 8.94 8.10 8.48
C LEU A 99 7.76 8.69 9.29
N VAL A 100 7.90 9.90 9.83
CA VAL A 100 6.89 10.53 10.69
C VAL A 100 6.44 11.86 10.13
N ASN A 101 7.40 12.73 9.80
CA ASN A 101 7.16 14.04 9.22
C ASN A 101 7.11 13.91 7.70
N TRP A 102 5.90 13.77 7.16
CA TRP A 102 5.65 13.59 5.73
C TRP A 102 5.39 14.92 5.02
N LYS A 103 6.11 15.15 3.93
CA LYS A 103 5.91 16.25 3.00
C LYS A 103 5.11 15.77 1.79
N GLN A 104 4.03 16.48 1.47
CA GLN A 104 3.31 16.28 0.21
C GLN A 104 4.18 16.69 -0.98
N LEU A 105 4.29 15.80 -1.96
CA LEU A 105 4.91 16.05 -3.26
C LEU A 105 3.84 16.07 -4.36
N PRO A 106 4.17 16.62 -5.55
CA PRO A 106 3.27 16.59 -6.70
C PRO A 106 2.86 15.16 -7.07
N THR A 107 1.66 15.00 -7.63
CA THR A 107 1.16 13.72 -8.16
C THR A 107 2.19 13.09 -9.11
N ALA A 108 2.54 11.83 -8.87
CA ALA A 108 3.61 11.15 -9.59
C ALA A 108 3.16 10.62 -10.95
N LEU A 109 2.02 9.91 -10.99
CA LEU A 109 1.47 9.29 -12.20
C LEU A 109 0.02 9.75 -12.42
N LEU A 110 -0.28 10.16 -13.66
CA LEU A 110 -1.63 10.46 -14.12
C LEU A 110 -2.11 9.34 -15.06
N PRO A 111 -3.41 8.97 -15.00
CA PRO A 111 -3.98 8.03 -15.95
C PRO A 111 -3.94 8.62 -17.37
N GLU A 112 -3.72 7.75 -18.35
CA GLU A 112 -3.79 8.09 -19.78
C GLU A 112 -4.77 7.15 -20.48
N LYS A 113 -4.27 6.16 -21.24
CA LYS A 113 -5.11 5.07 -21.76
C LYS A 113 -5.36 4.02 -20.68
N GLU A 114 -4.41 3.89 -19.76
CA GLU A 114 -4.48 3.05 -18.58
C GLU A 114 -4.71 3.88 -17.32
N GLN A 115 -5.43 3.30 -16.37
CA GLN A 115 -5.39 3.74 -14.98
C GLN A 115 -4.09 3.25 -14.34
N CYS A 116 -3.50 4.06 -13.47
CA CYS A 116 -2.24 3.73 -12.80
C CYS A 116 -2.54 2.94 -11.53
N PHE A 117 -2.75 1.63 -11.65
CA PHE A 117 -3.00 0.74 -10.51
C PHE A 117 -1.74 0.52 -9.66
N SER A 118 -1.88 -0.21 -8.55
CA SER A 118 -0.88 -0.39 -7.51
C SER A 118 0.42 -0.99 -8.03
N GLY A 119 1.48 -0.83 -7.25
CA GLY A 119 2.82 -1.25 -7.62
C GLY A 119 3.90 -0.81 -6.63
N SER A 120 5.14 -0.95 -7.05
CA SER A 120 6.31 -0.77 -6.20
C SER A 120 7.40 0.05 -6.89
N ALA A 121 8.46 0.35 -6.14
CA ALA A 121 9.60 1.12 -6.61
C ALA A 121 10.89 0.36 -6.32
N VAL A 122 11.87 0.52 -7.22
CA VAL A 122 13.25 0.08 -7.00
C VAL A 122 14.19 1.25 -7.31
N THR A 123 15.14 1.49 -6.41
CA THR A 123 16.16 2.53 -6.57
C THR A 123 17.46 1.91 -7.04
N GLN A 124 18.08 2.47 -8.09
CA GLN A 124 19.43 2.10 -8.53
C GLN A 124 20.28 3.32 -8.87
N GLY A 125 21.37 3.49 -8.13
CA GLY A 125 22.18 4.69 -8.22
C GLY A 125 21.31 5.92 -7.99
N ASP A 126 21.33 6.83 -8.96
CA ASP A 126 20.57 8.07 -8.90
C ASP A 126 19.15 7.99 -9.45
N GLN A 127 18.74 6.83 -10.00
CA GLN A 127 17.43 6.66 -10.62
C GLN A 127 16.49 5.86 -9.72
N MET A 128 15.26 6.36 -9.59
CA MET A 128 14.12 5.63 -9.06
C MET A 128 13.28 5.10 -10.23
N THR A 129 12.95 3.81 -10.19
CA THR A 129 12.06 3.18 -11.16
C THR A 129 10.79 2.74 -10.45
N LEU A 130 9.64 3.20 -10.91
CA LEU A 130 8.33 2.69 -10.52
C LEU A 130 7.93 1.56 -11.46
N MET A 131 7.48 0.46 -10.90
CA MET A 131 6.79 -0.61 -11.64
C MET A 131 5.35 -0.68 -11.12
N TYR A 132 4.38 -0.51 -12.02
CA TYR A 132 2.97 -0.38 -11.67
C TYR A 132 2.10 -1.16 -12.66
N THR A 133 0.86 -1.44 -12.28
CA THR A 133 -0.11 -2.06 -13.19
C THR A 133 -0.85 -1.00 -14.00
N GLY A 134 -0.83 -1.12 -15.31
CA GLY A 134 -1.76 -0.41 -16.19
C GLY A 134 -3.07 -1.21 -16.28
N HIS A 135 -4.15 -0.66 -15.74
CA HIS A 135 -5.50 -1.20 -15.89
C HIS A 135 -6.19 -0.49 -17.06
N ALA A 136 -6.40 -1.19 -18.17
CA ALA A 136 -6.97 -0.62 -19.39
C ALA A 136 -8.24 -1.36 -19.80
N GLY A 137 -9.27 -0.61 -20.21
CA GLY A 137 -10.46 -1.17 -20.82
C GLY A 137 -10.17 -1.74 -22.21
N ILE A 138 -10.80 -2.86 -22.56
CA ILE A 138 -10.69 -3.51 -23.87
C ILE A 138 -12.07 -3.92 -24.39
N ASP A 139 -12.20 -4.14 -25.71
CA ASP A 139 -13.49 -4.42 -26.35
C ASP A 139 -13.96 -5.88 -26.26
N VAL A 140 -13.16 -6.76 -25.63
CA VAL A 140 -13.44 -8.19 -25.49
C VAL A 140 -13.57 -8.57 -24.03
N GLU A 141 -14.49 -9.49 -23.70
CA GLU A 141 -14.66 -10.01 -22.35
C GLU A 141 -13.31 -10.50 -21.78
N PRO A 142 -12.91 -10.10 -20.55
CA PRO A 142 -13.71 -9.49 -19.47
C PRO A 142 -13.81 -7.95 -19.49
N TYR A 143 -13.50 -7.32 -20.62
CA TYR A 143 -13.54 -5.87 -20.88
C TYR A 143 -12.45 -5.05 -20.20
N TYR A 144 -11.46 -5.70 -19.61
CA TYR A 144 -10.23 -5.07 -19.15
C TYR A 144 -9.02 -6.00 -19.35
N ASN A 145 -7.83 -5.42 -19.36
CA ASN A 145 -6.55 -6.14 -19.26
C ASN A 145 -5.63 -5.42 -18.27
N GLU A 146 -4.99 -6.20 -17.41
CA GLU A 146 -3.96 -5.73 -16.49
C GLU A 146 -2.57 -6.14 -16.99
N SER A 147 -1.65 -5.18 -17.04
CA SER A 147 -0.30 -5.39 -17.55
C SER A 147 0.69 -4.49 -16.82
N GLN A 148 1.98 -4.83 -16.84
CA GLN A 148 2.97 -4.12 -16.01
C GLN A 148 3.72 -3.05 -16.81
N TYR A 149 3.79 -1.87 -16.23
CA TYR A 149 4.35 -0.64 -16.78
C TYR A 149 5.53 -0.17 -15.95
N LEU A 150 6.43 0.60 -16.56
CA LEU A 150 7.52 1.31 -15.91
C LEU A 150 7.37 2.82 -16.02
N ALA A 151 7.83 3.54 -14.99
CA ALA A 151 8.14 4.96 -15.04
C ALA A 151 9.46 5.24 -14.34
N PHE A 152 10.20 6.25 -14.80
CA PHE A 152 11.54 6.56 -14.30
C PHE A 152 11.60 7.99 -13.77
N SER A 153 12.39 8.19 -12.72
CA SER A 153 12.70 9.50 -12.17
C SER A 153 14.16 9.58 -11.76
N ASP A 154 14.82 10.68 -12.15
CA ASP A 154 16.20 10.97 -11.74
C ASP A 154 16.26 11.95 -10.55
N ASP A 155 15.15 12.62 -10.21
CA ASP A 155 15.05 13.57 -9.11
C ASP A 155 14.14 13.09 -7.96
N GLY A 156 13.48 11.96 -8.13
CA GLY A 156 12.53 11.38 -7.18
C GLY A 156 11.18 12.11 -7.12
N ILE A 157 10.90 13.07 -8.01
CA ILE A 157 9.72 13.94 -8.01
C ILE A 157 8.97 13.88 -9.35
N ASN A 158 9.71 13.94 -10.46
CA ASN A 158 9.16 13.90 -11.80
C ASN A 158 9.36 12.52 -12.40
N PHE A 159 8.24 11.88 -12.77
CA PHE A 159 8.21 10.50 -13.26
C PHE A 159 7.75 10.47 -14.71
N TYR A 160 8.53 9.81 -15.55
CA TYR A 160 8.27 9.68 -16.98
C TYR A 160 7.99 8.21 -17.32
N LYS A 161 6.79 7.93 -17.85
CA LYS A 161 6.41 6.58 -18.27
C LYS A 161 7.32 6.10 -19.41
N TYR A 162 7.68 4.83 -19.38
CA TYR A 162 8.45 4.21 -20.45
C TYR A 162 7.65 4.13 -21.75
N GLU A 163 8.19 4.67 -22.85
CA GLU A 163 7.52 4.65 -24.16
C GLU A 163 7.21 3.24 -24.67
N GLY A 164 8.00 2.24 -24.25
CA GLY A 164 7.81 0.83 -24.61
C GLY A 164 6.84 0.07 -23.71
N ASN A 165 6.07 0.75 -22.84
CA ASN A 165 5.08 0.11 -22.01
C ASN A 165 3.94 -0.54 -22.83
N PRO A 166 3.33 -1.64 -22.34
CA PRO A 166 3.71 -2.41 -21.14
C PRO A 166 4.96 -3.28 -21.35
N VAL A 167 5.77 -3.46 -20.29
CA VAL A 167 6.93 -4.38 -20.28
C VAL A 167 6.55 -5.84 -20.00
N LEU A 168 5.36 -6.07 -19.43
CA LEU A 168 4.83 -7.42 -19.19
C LEU A 168 3.32 -7.43 -19.49
N PRO A 169 2.92 -7.77 -20.73
CA PRO A 169 1.58 -7.47 -21.25
C PRO A 169 0.46 -8.40 -20.76
N ARG A 170 0.78 -9.59 -20.26
CA ARG A 170 -0.20 -10.60 -19.83
C ARG A 170 0.39 -11.61 -18.87
N SER A 171 -0.47 -12.21 -18.06
CA SER A 171 -0.12 -13.36 -17.21
C SER A 171 0.15 -14.62 -18.05
N PRO A 172 0.86 -15.64 -17.51
CA PRO A 172 1.27 -16.82 -18.27
C PRO A 172 0.10 -17.74 -18.65
N ASN A 173 -0.98 -17.70 -17.85
CA ASN A 173 -2.21 -18.47 -18.10
C ASN A 173 -3.30 -17.63 -18.80
N GLY A 174 -3.02 -16.36 -19.15
CA GLY A 174 -4.01 -15.47 -19.74
C GLY A 174 -5.10 -14.98 -18.80
N SER A 175 -4.92 -15.13 -17.47
CA SER A 175 -5.79 -14.47 -16.49
C SER A 175 -5.76 -12.95 -16.68
N PRO A 176 -6.92 -12.28 -16.70
CA PRO A 176 -7.02 -10.81 -16.78
C PRO A 176 -6.59 -10.14 -15.48
N ASP A 177 -6.72 -10.85 -14.35
CA ASP A 177 -6.20 -10.40 -13.06
C ASP A 177 -4.70 -10.68 -13.00
N PHE A 178 -3.93 -9.59 -13.09
CA PHE A 178 -2.49 -9.60 -13.16
C PHE A 178 -1.94 -8.24 -12.71
N ARG A 179 -1.86 -8.05 -11.40
CA ARG A 179 -1.65 -6.72 -10.82
C ARG A 179 -0.76 -6.69 -9.59
N ASP A 180 -0.40 -5.48 -9.21
CA ASP A 180 0.30 -5.10 -7.99
C ASP A 180 1.74 -5.64 -7.92
N PRO A 181 2.61 -5.28 -8.88
CA PRO A 181 3.97 -5.80 -8.96
C PRO A 181 4.82 -5.32 -7.77
N LYS A 182 5.47 -6.26 -7.07
CA LYS A 182 6.56 -5.98 -6.13
C LYS A 182 7.91 -6.36 -6.75
N VAL A 183 8.72 -5.35 -7.07
CA VAL A 183 10.04 -5.52 -7.68
C VAL A 183 11.16 -5.37 -6.65
N TRP A 184 12.22 -6.17 -6.80
CA TRP A 184 13.48 -6.00 -6.06
C TRP A 184 14.67 -6.42 -6.92
N LYS A 185 15.88 -6.00 -6.52
CA LYS A 185 17.13 -6.41 -7.15
C LYS A 185 17.87 -7.42 -6.26
N ARG A 186 18.47 -8.44 -6.85
CA ARG A 186 19.43 -9.33 -6.19
C ARG A 186 20.57 -9.66 -7.16
N GLY A 187 21.80 -9.26 -6.80
CA GLY A 187 22.94 -9.35 -7.70
C GLY A 187 22.70 -8.52 -8.96
N ASP A 188 22.90 -9.13 -10.13
CA ASP A 188 22.68 -8.50 -11.43
C ASP A 188 21.25 -8.64 -11.96
N ASP A 189 20.41 -9.42 -11.27
CA ASP A 189 19.05 -9.71 -11.70
C ASP A 189 18.02 -8.90 -10.89
N TYR A 190 16.94 -8.54 -11.57
CA TYR A 190 15.71 -8.04 -10.99
C TYR A 190 14.71 -9.18 -10.89
N TYR A 191 13.93 -9.18 -9.83
CA TYR A 191 12.82 -10.09 -9.63
C TYR A 191 11.55 -9.27 -9.43
N VAL A 192 10.43 -9.80 -9.89
CA VAL A 192 9.12 -9.23 -9.59
C VAL A 192 8.14 -10.33 -9.26
N ILE A 193 7.34 -10.09 -8.23
CA ILE A 193 6.15 -10.90 -7.93
C ILE A 193 4.90 -10.13 -8.30
N ILE A 194 3.86 -10.82 -8.75
CA ILE A 194 2.62 -10.20 -9.24
C ILE A 194 1.42 -11.04 -8.79
N GLY A 195 0.40 -10.37 -8.27
CA GLY A 195 -0.86 -10.97 -7.88
C GLY A 195 -1.63 -11.44 -9.11
N SER A 196 -2.21 -12.63 -9.04
CA SER A 196 -3.02 -13.18 -10.12
C SER A 196 -3.98 -14.24 -9.58
N LYS A 197 -4.68 -14.92 -10.49
CA LYS A 197 -5.51 -16.07 -10.17
C LYS A 197 -5.43 -17.15 -11.25
N THR A 198 -5.78 -18.37 -10.87
CA THR A 198 -6.01 -19.46 -11.81
C THR A 198 -7.35 -19.30 -12.53
N LEU A 199 -7.57 -20.05 -13.61
CA LEU A 199 -8.83 -20.00 -14.38
C LEU A 199 -10.02 -20.56 -13.57
N ASP A 200 -9.76 -21.38 -12.55
CA ASP A 200 -10.72 -21.88 -11.57
C ASP A 200 -10.84 -21.00 -10.32
N ASN A 201 -10.43 -19.72 -10.39
CA ASN A 201 -10.58 -18.71 -9.33
C ASN A 201 -9.85 -19.05 -8.02
N ARG A 202 -8.58 -19.44 -8.09
CA ARG A 202 -7.69 -19.56 -6.91
C ARG A 202 -6.64 -18.47 -6.98
N GLY A 203 -6.57 -17.63 -5.94
CA GLY A 203 -5.59 -16.55 -5.86
C GLY A 203 -4.16 -17.10 -5.84
N ARG A 204 -3.21 -16.40 -6.46
CA ARG A 204 -1.81 -16.85 -6.56
C ARG A 204 -0.83 -15.69 -6.75
N VAL A 205 0.44 -15.95 -6.48
CA VAL A 205 1.55 -15.03 -6.74
C VAL A 205 2.51 -15.62 -7.78
N LEU A 206 2.76 -14.86 -8.84
CA LEU A 206 3.64 -15.23 -9.96
C LEU A 206 5.00 -14.58 -9.80
N LEU A 207 6.09 -15.33 -9.98
CA LEU A 207 7.46 -14.83 -9.92
C LEU A 207 8.08 -14.75 -11.32
N TYR A 208 8.74 -13.63 -11.60
CA TYR A 208 9.49 -13.37 -12.82
C TYR A 208 10.88 -12.83 -12.50
N LYS A 209 11.77 -12.91 -13.49
CA LYS A 209 13.14 -12.36 -13.44
C LYS A 209 13.49 -11.59 -14.70
N SER A 210 14.32 -10.57 -14.57
CA SER A 210 14.83 -9.76 -15.68
C SER A 210 16.23 -9.25 -15.39
N ARG A 211 17.00 -8.92 -16.43
CA ARG A 211 18.28 -8.21 -16.30
C ARG A 211 18.18 -6.71 -16.58
N ASP A 212 17.10 -6.28 -17.21
CA ASP A 212 16.93 -4.91 -17.74
C ASP A 212 15.58 -4.27 -17.36
N MET A 213 14.78 -4.95 -16.55
CA MET A 213 13.39 -4.63 -16.18
C MET A 213 12.39 -4.55 -17.34
N LYS A 214 12.82 -4.78 -18.58
CA LYS A 214 12.00 -4.65 -19.78
C LYS A 214 11.62 -6.01 -20.35
N ASN A 215 12.55 -6.96 -20.30
CA ASN A 215 12.36 -8.32 -20.76
C ASN A 215 12.27 -9.25 -19.54
N TRP A 216 11.10 -9.82 -19.31
CA TRP A 216 10.83 -10.67 -18.15
C TRP A 216 10.66 -12.14 -18.53
N GLU A 217 11.36 -13.00 -17.79
CA GLU A 217 11.23 -14.45 -17.82
C GLU A 217 10.30 -14.89 -16.68
N PHE A 218 9.26 -15.66 -16.99
CA PHE A 218 8.45 -16.31 -15.95
C PHE A 218 9.24 -17.47 -15.32
N LEU A 219 9.25 -17.54 -14.00
CA LEU A 219 9.99 -18.57 -13.25
C LEU A 219 9.06 -19.60 -12.62
N SER A 220 8.17 -19.15 -11.72
CA SER A 220 7.38 -20.06 -10.90
C SER A 220 6.14 -19.38 -10.32
N VAL A 221 5.25 -20.18 -9.73
CA VAL A 221 4.19 -19.73 -8.82
C VAL A 221 4.72 -19.93 -7.40
N ILE A 222 4.91 -18.84 -6.64
CA ILE A 222 5.49 -18.91 -5.29
C ILE A 222 4.45 -19.07 -4.18
N GLY A 223 3.17 -18.97 -4.52
CA GLY A 223 2.07 -19.34 -3.64
C GLY A 223 0.76 -19.36 -4.43
N GLU A 224 -0.13 -20.27 -4.05
CA GLU A 224 -1.44 -20.44 -4.66
C GLU A 224 -2.44 -20.92 -3.60
N SER A 225 -3.67 -20.40 -3.67
CA SER A 225 -4.76 -20.78 -2.78
C SER A 225 -5.11 -22.26 -2.97
N ASN A 226 -5.29 -22.96 -1.84
CA ASN A 226 -5.82 -24.32 -1.79
C ASN A 226 -7.36 -24.37 -1.97
N GLY A 227 -8.00 -23.23 -2.24
CA GLY A 227 -9.45 -23.05 -2.29
C GLY A 227 -10.03 -22.34 -1.06
N GLU A 228 -9.26 -22.18 0.02
CA GLU A 228 -9.71 -21.54 1.26
C GLU A 228 -9.10 -20.15 1.46
N LEU A 229 -7.99 -19.83 0.79
CA LEU A 229 -7.30 -18.54 0.89
C LEU A 229 -7.75 -17.56 -0.21
N GLY A 230 -9.02 -17.62 -0.61
CA GLY A 230 -9.60 -16.62 -1.52
C GLY A 230 -9.32 -16.84 -3.01
N TYR A 231 -10.02 -16.04 -3.83
CA TYR A 231 -10.07 -16.17 -5.28
C TYR A 231 -9.07 -15.28 -6.03
N MET A 232 -8.53 -14.26 -5.35
CA MET A 232 -7.52 -13.35 -5.87
C MET A 232 -6.59 -12.93 -4.72
N TRP A 233 -5.29 -12.83 -5.00
CA TRP A 233 -4.30 -12.32 -4.05
C TRP A 233 -3.75 -11.00 -4.57
N GLU A 234 -4.19 -9.90 -3.95
CA GLU A 234 -3.74 -8.54 -4.27
C GLU A 234 -2.50 -8.16 -3.46
N CYS A 235 -1.85 -7.08 -3.89
CA CYS A 235 -0.75 -6.43 -3.18
C CYS A 235 0.29 -7.40 -2.57
N PRO A 236 0.83 -8.36 -3.35
CA PRO A 236 1.83 -9.26 -2.81
C PRO A 236 3.12 -8.49 -2.48
N ASP A 237 3.76 -8.85 -1.38
CA ASP A 237 5.10 -8.43 -1.02
C ASP A 237 5.92 -9.67 -0.61
N PHE A 238 7.21 -9.68 -0.93
CA PHE A 238 8.07 -10.83 -0.69
C PHE A 238 9.46 -10.40 -0.28
N PHE A 239 9.87 -10.83 0.91
CA PHE A 239 11.10 -10.34 1.50
C PHE A 239 11.68 -11.26 2.56
N GLU A 240 12.99 -11.11 2.81
CA GLU A 240 13.68 -11.79 3.90
C GLU A 240 13.57 -10.99 5.20
N LEU A 241 13.13 -11.60 6.29
CA LEU A 241 13.03 -11.00 7.61
C LEU A 241 13.54 -11.99 8.66
N ASP A 242 14.52 -11.59 9.45
CA ASP A 242 15.08 -12.40 10.55
C ASP A 242 15.45 -13.84 10.14
N GLY A 243 16.04 -14.00 8.95
CA GLY A 243 16.50 -15.30 8.41
C GLY A 243 15.40 -16.20 7.83
N LYS A 244 14.18 -15.68 7.65
CA LYS A 244 13.06 -16.35 6.96
C LYS A 244 12.57 -15.50 5.80
N PHE A 245 11.84 -16.11 4.88
CA PHE A 245 11.10 -15.39 3.85
C PHE A 245 9.64 -15.21 4.28
N VAL A 246 9.09 -14.03 4.00
CA VAL A 246 7.70 -13.67 4.25
C VAL A 246 7.05 -13.38 2.91
N LEU A 247 6.00 -14.12 2.58
CA LEU A 247 5.05 -13.77 1.52
C LEU A 247 3.88 -13.06 2.19
N LEU A 248 3.79 -11.75 2.04
CA LEU A 248 2.68 -10.91 2.49
C LEU A 248 1.73 -10.73 1.30
N MET A 249 0.41 -10.78 1.52
CA MET A 249 -0.58 -10.59 0.47
C MET A 249 -1.92 -10.12 1.04
N SER A 250 -2.77 -9.63 0.16
CA SER A 250 -4.15 -9.23 0.43
C SER A 250 -5.14 -10.19 -0.25
N PRO A 251 -5.47 -11.34 0.35
CA PRO A 251 -6.41 -12.28 -0.26
C PRO A 251 -7.86 -11.77 -0.19
N GLN A 252 -8.59 -11.91 -1.29
CA GLN A 252 -10.01 -11.59 -1.41
C GLN A 252 -10.88 -12.85 -1.33
N GLY A 253 -11.95 -12.79 -0.53
CA GLY A 253 -12.95 -13.86 -0.46
C GLY A 253 -12.64 -15.00 0.52
N ILE A 254 -11.81 -14.77 1.53
CA ILE A 254 -11.69 -15.71 2.66
C ILE A 254 -12.99 -15.67 3.46
N GLN A 255 -13.51 -16.84 3.84
CA GLN A 255 -14.68 -16.93 4.71
C GLN A 255 -14.32 -16.60 6.16
N GLU A 256 -15.20 -15.89 6.85
CA GLU A 256 -15.06 -15.58 8.27
C GLU A 256 -14.97 -16.87 9.11
N GLN A 257 -14.06 -16.91 10.08
CA GLN A 257 -13.82 -18.09 10.93
C GLN A 257 -13.69 -17.68 12.40
N GLY A 258 -14.82 -17.73 13.13
CA GLY A 258 -14.86 -17.29 14.52
C GLY A 258 -14.49 -15.82 14.61
N ASP A 259 -13.37 -15.50 15.25
CA ASP A 259 -12.89 -14.12 15.41
C ASP A 259 -11.91 -13.67 14.30
N ARG A 260 -11.63 -14.55 13.33
CA ARG A 260 -10.65 -14.32 12.25
C ARG A 260 -11.36 -13.96 10.96
N TYR A 261 -10.70 -13.15 10.11
CA TYR A 261 -11.15 -12.85 8.74
C TYR A 261 -12.51 -12.14 8.68
N LYS A 262 -12.77 -11.24 9.63
CA LYS A 262 -14.05 -10.51 9.72
C LYS A 262 -14.15 -9.28 8.81
N ASN A 263 -13.03 -8.83 8.25
CA ASN A 263 -13.00 -7.72 7.29
C ASN A 263 -13.50 -8.20 5.92
N THR A 264 -13.96 -7.28 5.06
CA THR A 264 -14.40 -7.60 3.68
C THR A 264 -13.36 -8.41 2.91
N ASN A 265 -12.10 -7.99 3.02
CA ASN A 265 -10.93 -8.70 2.52
C ASN A 265 -9.84 -8.70 3.59
N GLN A 266 -8.87 -9.61 3.46
CA GLN A 266 -7.85 -9.86 4.47
C GLN A 266 -6.49 -9.32 4.03
N ASN A 267 -5.63 -9.00 4.99
CA ASN A 267 -4.21 -8.79 4.73
C ASN A 267 -3.41 -9.63 5.73
N GLY A 268 -2.44 -10.39 5.23
CA GLY A 268 -1.70 -11.34 6.05
C GLY A 268 -0.54 -11.95 5.31
N TYR A 269 0.16 -12.85 5.98
CA TYR A 269 1.41 -13.40 5.47
C TYR A 269 1.56 -14.89 5.73
N ILE A 270 2.49 -15.47 4.98
CA ILE A 270 2.99 -16.84 5.11
C ILE A 270 4.50 -16.74 5.38
N ILE A 271 5.01 -17.48 6.37
CA ILE A 271 6.44 -17.55 6.65
C ILE A 271 7.00 -18.85 6.05
N GLY A 272 8.18 -18.77 5.44
CA GLY A 272 8.83 -19.92 4.83
C GLY A 272 10.30 -19.70 4.53
N SER A 273 10.82 -20.53 3.63
CA SER A 273 12.15 -20.41 3.06
C SER A 273 12.08 -20.28 1.54
N PHE A 274 13.03 -19.56 0.95
CA PHE A 274 13.09 -19.37 -0.50
C PHE A 274 14.47 -19.74 -1.03
N ASN A 275 14.49 -20.54 -2.10
CA ASN A 275 15.70 -20.92 -2.78
C ASN A 275 15.77 -20.22 -4.15
N TYR A 276 16.75 -19.34 -4.33
CA TYR A 276 16.94 -18.58 -5.58
C TYR A 276 17.49 -19.43 -6.74
N ASP A 277 18.11 -20.58 -6.47
CA ASP A 277 18.58 -21.50 -7.53
C ASP A 277 17.41 -22.26 -8.15
N THR A 278 16.45 -22.67 -7.32
CA THR A 278 15.24 -23.40 -7.78
C THR A 278 14.03 -22.49 -8.00
N ASN A 279 14.08 -21.25 -7.53
CA ASN A 279 12.98 -20.27 -7.53
C ASN A 279 11.70 -20.79 -6.84
N GLN A 280 11.88 -21.50 -5.72
CA GLN A 280 10.79 -22.10 -4.96
C GLN A 280 10.70 -21.51 -3.56
N PHE A 281 9.47 -21.14 -3.18
CA PHE A 281 9.09 -20.80 -1.81
C PHE A 281 8.47 -22.02 -1.14
N VAL A 282 8.98 -22.38 0.03
CA VAL A 282 8.46 -23.49 0.85
C VAL A 282 7.87 -22.92 2.11
N GLN A 283 6.54 -23.04 2.24
CA GLN A 283 5.81 -22.63 3.43
C GLN A 283 6.25 -23.43 4.66
N GLU A 284 6.53 -22.73 5.75
CA GLU A 284 6.84 -23.32 7.06
C GLU A 284 5.77 -22.97 8.11
N VAL A 285 5.13 -21.81 7.97
CA VAL A 285 4.02 -21.34 8.82
C VAL A 285 2.88 -20.91 7.91
N GLY A 286 1.67 -21.41 8.17
CA GLY A 286 0.47 -21.08 7.40
C GLY A 286 0.06 -19.61 7.51
N PHE A 287 -0.94 -19.23 6.71
CA PHE A 287 -1.43 -17.85 6.63
C PHE A 287 -1.86 -17.30 8.00
N GLN A 288 -1.47 -16.05 8.27
CA GLN A 288 -1.81 -15.32 9.47
C GLN A 288 -2.20 -13.87 9.11
N GLU A 289 -3.32 -13.34 9.63
CA GLU A 289 -3.60 -11.89 9.48
C GLU A 289 -2.50 -11.11 10.19
N ILE A 290 -2.03 -10.03 9.54
CA ILE A 290 -0.96 -9.20 10.09
C ILE A 290 -1.49 -8.18 11.09
N ASP A 291 -2.67 -7.63 10.84
CA ASP A 291 -3.40 -6.70 11.69
C ASP A 291 -4.78 -7.29 12.00
N PHE A 292 -5.30 -7.03 13.20
CA PHE A 292 -6.55 -7.59 13.70
C PHE A 292 -7.68 -6.55 13.80
N GLY A 293 -7.39 -5.30 13.43
CA GLY A 293 -8.34 -4.20 13.42
C GLY A 293 -9.35 -4.29 12.29
N HIS A 294 -10.28 -3.32 12.30
CA HIS A 294 -11.37 -3.24 11.34
C HIS A 294 -10.96 -2.70 9.96
N ASP A 295 -9.93 -1.86 9.93
CA ASP A 295 -9.55 -1.04 8.77
C ASP A 295 -8.05 -1.17 8.51
N PHE A 296 -7.66 -2.25 7.84
CA PHE A 296 -6.28 -2.49 7.45
C PHE A 296 -6.24 -3.35 6.19
N TYR A 297 -5.65 -2.83 5.11
CA TYR A 297 -5.54 -3.55 3.85
C TYR A 297 -4.34 -3.10 3.01
N ALA A 298 -4.01 -3.87 1.97
CA ALA A 298 -3.01 -3.52 0.96
C ALA A 298 -1.63 -3.11 1.54
N ALA A 299 -1.16 -3.81 2.57
CA ALA A 299 0.12 -3.50 3.18
C ALA A 299 1.30 -3.68 2.20
N THR A 300 2.25 -2.75 2.25
CA THR A 300 3.51 -2.81 1.48
C THR A 300 4.69 -2.48 2.38
N THR A 301 5.87 -2.95 2.03
CA THR A 301 7.09 -2.75 2.81
C THR A 301 8.23 -2.11 2.05
N THR A 302 9.16 -1.52 2.80
CA THR A 302 10.47 -1.13 2.29
C THR A 302 11.57 -1.54 3.27
N GLU A 303 12.82 -1.56 2.81
CA GLU A 303 13.97 -1.81 3.66
C GLU A 303 14.93 -0.63 3.58
N ALA A 304 15.35 -0.15 4.74
CA ALA A 304 16.43 0.83 4.88
C ALA A 304 17.14 0.59 6.21
N TYR A 305 18.44 0.87 6.24
CA TYR A 305 19.24 0.78 7.47
C TYR A 305 19.17 -0.59 8.18
N GLY A 306 18.98 -1.69 7.43
CA GLY A 306 18.86 -3.04 7.98
C GLY A 306 17.54 -3.31 8.72
N LYS A 307 16.58 -2.39 8.63
CA LYS A 307 15.22 -2.54 9.18
C LYS A 307 14.22 -2.63 8.03
N ARG A 308 13.13 -3.38 8.25
CA ARG A 308 11.99 -3.42 7.33
C ARG A 308 10.82 -2.65 7.91
N TYR A 309 10.31 -1.73 7.12
CA TYR A 309 9.20 -0.84 7.47
C TYR A 309 7.97 -1.21 6.65
N LEU A 310 6.80 -1.19 7.30
CA LEU A 310 5.51 -1.48 6.69
C LEU A 310 4.59 -0.26 6.78
N SER A 311 3.82 -0.01 5.74
CA SER A 311 2.64 0.86 5.77
C SER A 311 1.48 0.17 5.04
N ALA A 312 0.25 0.49 5.42
CA ALA A 312 -0.96 -0.10 4.88
C ALA A 312 -2.04 0.96 4.69
N TRP A 313 -3.03 0.66 3.85
CA TRP A 313 -4.23 1.47 3.76
C TRP A 313 -5.06 1.27 5.03
N PHE A 314 -5.36 2.38 5.71
CA PHE A 314 -6.16 2.44 6.93
C PHE A 314 -7.62 2.73 6.59
N ALA A 315 -8.22 1.83 5.81
CA ALA A 315 -9.65 1.72 5.56
C ALA A 315 -9.93 0.31 5.00
N MET A 316 -11.18 0.03 4.66
CA MET A 316 -11.59 -1.24 4.09
C MET A 316 -12.59 -1.05 2.94
N TRP A 317 -12.56 -1.98 1.99
CA TRP A 317 -13.52 -2.02 0.88
C TRP A 317 -14.92 -2.40 1.36
N GLY A 318 -15.96 -1.88 0.69
CA GLY A 318 -17.34 -2.31 0.88
C GLY A 318 -17.96 -1.94 2.23
N VAL A 319 -17.30 -1.09 3.02
CA VAL A 319 -17.83 -0.54 4.28
C VAL A 319 -17.94 0.98 4.20
N PRO A 320 -18.82 1.61 4.99
CA PRO A 320 -18.95 3.07 5.00
C PRO A 320 -17.67 3.77 5.46
N HIS A 321 -17.32 4.90 4.81
CA HIS A 321 -16.26 5.82 5.22
C HIS A 321 -16.90 7.13 5.72
N PRO A 322 -17.05 7.34 7.04
CA PRO A 322 -17.75 8.50 7.59
C PRO A 322 -17.17 9.86 7.19
N GLU A 323 -15.91 9.88 6.80
CA GLU A 323 -15.19 11.06 6.31
C GLU A 323 -15.52 11.43 4.85
N ASP A 324 -16.18 10.57 4.05
CA ASP A 324 -16.44 10.88 2.63
C ASP A 324 -17.14 12.23 2.46
N VAL A 325 -18.14 12.49 3.31
CA VAL A 325 -18.94 13.72 3.27
C VAL A 325 -18.13 14.98 3.59
N ASP A 326 -16.89 14.82 4.08
CA ASP A 326 -15.93 15.89 4.33
C ASP A 326 -15.05 16.20 3.11
N GLY A 327 -15.28 15.52 1.98
CA GLY A 327 -14.58 15.72 0.71
C GLY A 327 -13.27 14.94 0.56
N TRP A 328 -13.00 13.98 1.45
CA TRP A 328 -11.83 13.12 1.40
C TRP A 328 -12.14 11.74 1.99
N ALA A 329 -11.37 10.71 1.64
CA ALA A 329 -11.51 9.38 2.23
C ALA A 329 -10.20 8.60 2.18
N GLY A 330 -9.97 7.81 3.24
CA GLY A 330 -8.79 6.96 3.38
C GLY A 330 -7.54 7.70 3.88
N MET A 331 -6.69 6.95 4.57
CA MET A 331 -5.36 7.37 5.03
C MET A 331 -4.44 6.14 5.09
N LEU A 332 -3.14 6.35 5.30
CA LEU A 332 -2.18 5.27 5.54
C LEU A 332 -1.94 5.10 7.03
N THR A 333 -1.68 3.89 7.48
CA THR A 333 -1.23 3.61 8.84
C THR A 333 0.11 4.31 9.12
N ILE A 334 0.40 4.61 10.40
CA ILE A 334 1.78 4.93 10.78
C ILE A 334 2.74 3.84 10.30
N PRO A 335 3.98 4.18 9.90
CA PRO A 335 4.98 3.18 9.55
C PRO A 335 5.33 2.29 10.74
N ARG A 336 5.56 1.00 10.46
CA ARG A 336 5.82 -0.02 11.48
C ARG A 336 7.08 -0.80 11.17
N GLU A 337 7.97 -0.96 12.14
CA GLU A 337 9.12 -1.84 12.05
C GLU A 337 8.69 -3.30 12.24
N LEU A 338 9.15 -4.17 11.32
CA LEU A 338 8.84 -5.60 11.34
C LEU A 338 9.97 -6.41 11.95
N ARG A 339 9.61 -7.44 12.73
CA ARG A 339 10.50 -8.52 13.22
C ARG A 339 9.75 -9.85 13.21
N ILE A 340 10.45 -10.98 13.24
CA ILE A 340 9.86 -12.29 13.51
C ILE A 340 10.22 -12.72 14.93
N VAL A 341 9.19 -12.97 15.73
CA VAL A 341 9.32 -13.52 17.09
C VAL A 341 8.38 -14.73 17.20
N ASN A 342 8.92 -15.92 17.49
CA ASN A 342 8.14 -17.15 17.65
C ASN A 342 7.15 -17.44 16.50
N ASN A 343 7.63 -17.42 15.25
CA ASN A 343 6.80 -17.65 14.04
C ASN A 343 5.66 -16.64 13.87
N ARG A 344 5.80 -15.43 14.42
CA ARG A 344 4.87 -14.33 14.25
C ARG A 344 5.64 -13.09 13.79
N VAL A 345 5.19 -12.46 12.72
CA VAL A 345 5.62 -11.10 12.38
C VAL A 345 5.03 -10.15 13.40
N THR A 346 5.88 -9.46 14.15
CA THR A 346 5.53 -8.40 15.09
C THR A 346 5.69 -7.05 14.41
N MET A 347 4.81 -6.11 14.75
CA MET A 347 4.85 -4.73 14.28
C MET A 347 5.01 -3.80 15.48
N ASN A 348 6.02 -2.93 15.45
CA ASN A 348 6.14 -1.81 16.38
C ASN A 348 6.11 -0.49 15.60
N PRO A 349 5.56 0.60 16.14
CA PRO A 349 5.77 1.93 15.56
C PRO A 349 7.26 2.20 15.34
N VAL A 350 7.60 2.97 14.29
CA VAL A 350 8.97 3.47 14.11
C VAL A 350 9.42 4.26 15.33
N GLU A 351 10.70 4.14 15.70
CA GLU A 351 11.25 4.78 16.90
C GLU A 351 11.06 6.30 16.86
N GLU A 352 11.14 6.90 15.67
CA GLU A 352 11.02 8.33 15.43
C GLU A 352 9.64 8.90 15.80
N ILE A 353 8.59 8.07 15.97
CA ILE A 353 7.24 8.52 16.32
C ILE A 353 7.21 9.24 17.68
N VAL A 354 8.18 8.95 18.56
CA VAL A 354 8.27 9.64 19.85
C VAL A 354 8.59 11.12 19.71
N SER A 355 9.15 11.55 18.56
CA SER A 355 9.53 12.94 18.30
C SER A 355 8.34 13.90 18.18
N ILE A 356 7.14 13.38 17.90
CA ILE A 356 5.91 14.19 17.78
C ILE A 356 5.07 14.24 19.07
N ARG A 357 5.59 13.68 20.17
CA ARG A 357 4.96 13.82 21.49
C ARG A 357 5.13 15.27 21.98
N ASP A 358 4.02 15.97 22.18
CA ASP A 358 3.98 17.36 22.69
C ASP A 358 4.10 17.45 24.23
N GLY A 359 4.41 16.33 24.89
CA GLY A 359 4.55 16.22 26.34
C GLY A 359 3.79 15.04 26.92
N VAL A 360 3.94 14.85 28.23
CA VAL A 360 3.23 13.81 28.99
C VAL A 360 2.03 14.46 29.67
N ALA A 361 0.83 14.10 29.22
CA ALA A 361 -0.42 14.63 29.79
C ALA A 361 -0.74 14.00 31.15
N VAL A 362 -0.44 12.71 31.32
CA VAL A 362 -0.63 11.94 32.55
C VAL A 362 0.53 10.97 32.71
N ASP A 363 1.10 10.91 33.91
CA ASP A 363 2.11 9.94 34.32
C ASP A 363 1.70 9.36 35.69
N GLY A 364 1.69 8.04 35.82
CA GLY A 364 1.27 7.31 37.03
C GLY A 364 -0.11 6.66 36.96
N ASP A 365 -0.63 6.31 38.14
CA ASP A 365 -1.84 5.48 38.28
C ASP A 365 -3.11 6.18 37.78
N VAL A 366 -3.90 5.46 36.98
CA VAL A 366 -5.25 5.85 36.56
C VAL A 366 -6.26 4.94 37.25
N TRP A 367 -7.20 5.54 37.99
CA TRP A 367 -8.18 4.78 38.78
C TRP A 367 -9.42 4.43 37.97
N SER A 368 -10.15 3.40 38.41
CA SER A 368 -11.41 3.00 37.78
C SER A 368 -12.41 4.17 37.75
N ASN A 369 -13.07 4.35 36.59
CA ASN A 369 -14.01 5.45 36.30
C ASN A 369 -13.40 6.86 36.26
N GLN A 370 -12.07 6.98 36.24
CA GLN A 370 -11.41 8.26 35.99
C GLN A 370 -11.60 8.64 34.51
N VAL A 371 -12.00 9.90 34.28
CA VAL A 371 -12.11 10.48 32.94
C VAL A 371 -10.92 11.41 32.72
N LEU A 372 -10.22 11.20 31.61
CA LEU A 372 -9.12 12.03 31.16
C LEU A 372 -9.52 12.69 29.85
N GLU A 373 -9.35 14.01 29.76
CA GLU A 373 -9.61 14.76 28.54
C GLU A 373 -8.31 15.02 27.80
N PHE A 374 -8.31 14.76 26.49
CA PHE A 374 -7.17 14.98 25.61
C PHE A 374 -7.59 15.81 24.39
N ASN A 375 -6.60 16.34 23.68
CA ASN A 375 -6.80 16.91 22.36
C ASN A 375 -7.08 15.80 21.33
N LYS A 376 -7.32 16.18 20.06
CA LYS A 376 -7.66 15.28 18.95
C LYS A 376 -6.69 14.11 18.73
N ALA A 377 -5.41 14.26 19.13
CA ALA A 377 -4.40 13.21 19.04
C ALA A 377 -3.82 12.93 20.43
N VAL A 378 -3.69 11.65 20.75
CA VAL A 378 -3.08 11.15 21.99
C VAL A 378 -2.41 9.81 21.69
N GLU A 379 -1.31 9.53 22.38
CA GLU A 379 -0.72 8.21 22.50
C GLU A 379 -0.93 7.73 23.95
N LEU A 380 -1.42 6.51 24.12
CA LEU A 380 -1.66 5.91 25.43
C LEU A 380 -0.77 4.68 25.58
N VAL A 381 0.12 4.71 26.57
CA VAL A 381 0.89 3.54 27.01
C VAL A 381 0.29 3.10 28.35
N VAL A 382 -0.33 1.93 28.36
CA VAL A 382 -1.07 1.42 29.53
C VAL A 382 -0.50 0.09 29.97
N GLU A 383 -0.15 0.00 31.24
CA GLU A 383 0.23 -1.23 31.92
C GLU A 383 -0.85 -1.60 32.94
N GLY A 384 -1.16 -2.88 33.08
CA GLY A 384 -2.19 -3.35 33.99
C GLY A 384 -2.03 -4.82 34.37
N ASP A 385 -2.69 -5.21 35.46
CA ASP A 385 -2.75 -6.61 35.90
C ASP A 385 -3.64 -7.44 34.96
N LEU A 386 -3.02 -8.34 34.19
CA LEU A 386 -3.71 -9.19 33.22
C LEU A 386 -4.64 -10.25 33.86
N ASN A 387 -4.67 -10.37 35.20
CA ASN A 387 -5.70 -11.16 35.89
C ASN A 387 -7.01 -10.39 36.06
N GLN A 388 -7.02 -9.10 35.73
CA GLN A 388 -8.18 -8.22 35.83
C GLN A 388 -8.63 -7.77 34.45
N LYS A 389 -9.91 -7.38 34.35
CA LYS A 389 -10.43 -6.75 33.13
C LYS A 389 -9.82 -5.36 33.00
N ILE A 390 -9.29 -5.05 31.81
CA ILE A 390 -8.91 -3.68 31.44
C ILE A 390 -9.95 -3.21 30.43
N ASP A 391 -10.53 -2.02 30.64
CA ASP A 391 -11.61 -1.48 29.79
C ASP A 391 -11.41 0.04 29.66
N ILE A 392 -10.99 0.48 28.46
CA ILE A 392 -10.74 1.89 28.14
C ILE A 392 -11.79 2.32 27.12
N LEU A 393 -12.63 3.29 27.50
CA LEU A 393 -13.60 3.93 26.62
C LEU A 393 -13.00 5.20 26.02
N LEU A 394 -13.00 5.29 24.69
CA LEU A 394 -12.70 6.48 23.92
C LEU A 394 -14.01 7.08 23.39
N GLU A 395 -14.31 8.32 23.77
CA GLU A 395 -15.53 9.04 23.38
C GLU A 395 -15.22 10.51 23.08
N GLY A 396 -15.89 11.08 22.07
CA GLY A 396 -15.82 12.51 21.78
C GLY A 396 -16.46 13.37 22.87
N ARG A 397 -15.85 14.51 23.21
CA ARG A 397 -16.33 15.42 24.28
C ARG A 397 -17.77 15.90 24.08
N GLU A 398 -18.18 16.10 22.82
CA GLU A 398 -19.53 16.54 22.46
C GLU A 398 -20.47 15.35 22.15
N GLY A 399 -20.07 14.13 22.54
CA GLY A 399 -20.70 12.88 22.16
C GLY A 399 -20.25 12.40 20.78
N GLY A 400 -21.00 11.45 20.21
CA GLY A 400 -20.74 10.87 18.89
C GLY A 400 -20.22 9.44 18.96
N GLY A 401 -19.25 9.12 18.11
CA GLY A 401 -18.65 7.78 18.03
C GLY A 401 -17.96 7.37 19.33
N ARG A 402 -18.08 6.09 19.68
CA ARG A 402 -17.43 5.47 20.84
C ARG A 402 -16.61 4.28 20.38
N ALA A 403 -15.46 4.09 21.00
CA ALA A 403 -14.67 2.88 20.85
C ALA A 403 -14.21 2.38 22.22
N TRP A 404 -14.10 1.07 22.37
CA TRP A 404 -13.56 0.44 23.56
C TRP A 404 -12.34 -0.40 23.20
N LEU A 405 -11.29 -0.24 24.00
CA LEU A 405 -10.12 -1.11 24.01
C LEU A 405 -10.18 -1.93 25.30
N ARG A 406 -10.26 -3.25 25.18
CA ARG A 406 -10.47 -4.13 26.33
C ARG A 406 -9.50 -5.30 26.36
N TRP A 407 -9.14 -5.73 27.56
CA TRP A 407 -8.56 -7.04 27.84
C TRP A 407 -9.55 -7.83 28.70
N ASP A 408 -9.92 -9.02 28.25
CA ASP A 408 -10.74 -9.95 29.02
C ASP A 408 -9.89 -11.10 29.56
N PRO A 409 -9.67 -11.19 30.89
CA PRO A 409 -8.83 -12.23 31.50
C PRO A 409 -9.45 -13.63 31.42
N TRP A 410 -10.77 -13.76 31.23
CA TRP A 410 -11.47 -15.05 31.22
C TRP A 410 -11.29 -15.77 29.89
N VAL A 411 -11.34 -15.03 28.79
CA VAL A 411 -11.11 -15.56 27.43
C VAL A 411 -9.70 -15.28 26.92
N ARG A 412 -8.93 -14.44 27.63
CA ARG A 412 -7.55 -14.04 27.32
C ARG A 412 -7.42 -13.39 25.94
N LYS A 413 -8.33 -12.47 25.63
CA LYS A 413 -8.36 -11.75 24.35
C LYS A 413 -8.28 -10.25 24.53
N VAL A 414 -7.64 -9.60 23.56
CA VAL A 414 -7.75 -8.15 23.35
C VAL A 414 -8.97 -7.90 22.47
N VAL A 415 -9.76 -6.88 22.79
CA VAL A 415 -11.00 -6.54 22.10
C VAL A 415 -10.97 -5.07 21.67
N VAL A 416 -11.26 -4.82 20.41
CA VAL A 416 -11.59 -3.50 19.87
C VAL A 416 -13.05 -3.50 19.46
N ASP A 417 -13.87 -2.70 20.13
CA ASP A 417 -15.31 -2.58 19.89
C ASP A 417 -15.62 -1.14 19.48
N ARG A 418 -16.14 -0.92 18.27
CA ARG A 418 -16.49 0.42 17.77
C ARG A 418 -17.97 0.74 17.95
N GLY A 419 -18.66 0.01 18.82
CA GLY A 419 -20.10 0.09 19.02
C GLY A 419 -20.90 -0.67 17.97
N SER A 420 -22.24 -0.66 18.13
CA SER A 420 -23.19 -1.26 17.17
C SER A 420 -22.96 -2.74 16.81
N GLY A 421 -22.24 -3.48 17.66
CA GLY A 421 -21.91 -4.89 17.44
C GLY A 421 -20.68 -5.14 16.54
N ASP A 422 -19.97 -4.09 16.10
CA ASP A 422 -18.76 -4.22 15.29
C ASP A 422 -17.51 -4.45 16.17
N VAL A 423 -17.33 -5.71 16.56
CA VAL A 423 -16.29 -6.15 17.49
C VAL A 423 -15.19 -6.95 16.76
N ARG A 424 -13.93 -6.64 17.06
CA ARG A 424 -12.74 -7.41 16.71
C ARG A 424 -12.08 -7.91 17.99
N GLN A 425 -11.69 -9.18 18.02
CA GLN A 425 -11.00 -9.75 19.17
C GLN A 425 -9.98 -10.81 18.76
N VAL A 426 -8.89 -10.94 19.50
CA VAL A 426 -7.79 -11.88 19.21
C VAL A 426 -7.11 -12.35 20.48
#